data_AF-A0A7V5WN98-F1
#
_entry.id   AF-A0A7V5WN98-F1
#
_cell.length_a   1.000
_cell.length_b   1.000
_cell.length_c   1.000
_cell.angle_alpha   90.00
_cell.angle_beta   90.00
_cell.angle_gamma   90.00
#
_symmetry.space_group_name_H-M   'P 1'
#
loop_
_entity.id
_entity.type
_entity.pdbx_description
1 polymer ?
#
loop_
_entity_poly.entity_id
_entity_poly.type
_entity_poly.pdbx_seq_one_letter_code
_entity_poly.pdbx_strand_id
1 'polypeptide(L)'
;MLTLVEKILFFIFALVAMYYSYLGFKQIAVSVARGQSSYYPRYNQLFARIKEALIRTMSQKTVFRARPVASFFHSFVFYGFTFYLLVNAFDALKGYLPAAWLANVNLGIIGGLYRLFADLFSVFIIIGVAFFLYRRFIAKDKALEQNPKTLLH
;
A
#
# COMPACT_ATOMS: atom_id res chain seq x y z
N MET A 1 -17.07 5.05 17.61
CA MET A 1 -17.00 3.59 17.78
C MET A 1 -18.05 2.97 16.89
N LEU A 2 -17.80 1.77 16.38
CA LEU A 2 -18.78 1.07 15.54
C LEU A 2 -19.89 0.46 16.40
N THR A 3 -21.12 0.56 15.93
CA THR A 3 -22.27 -0.23 16.41
C THR A 3 -22.04 -1.72 16.18
N LEU A 4 -22.86 -2.58 16.80
CA LEU A 4 -22.72 -4.03 16.60
C LEU A 4 -22.85 -4.43 15.12
N VAL A 5 -23.83 -3.84 14.42
CA VAL A 5 -24.04 -4.10 12.99
C VAL A 5 -22.83 -3.66 12.17
N GLU A 6 -22.31 -2.45 12.41
CA GLU A 6 -21.11 -1.96 11.72
C GLU A 6 -19.87 -2.81 12.01
N LYS A 7 -19.70 -3.32 13.23
CA LYS A 7 -18.61 -4.25 13.58
C LYS A 7 -18.69 -5.55 12.80
N ILE A 8 -19.89 -6.10 12.65
CA ILE A 8 -20.13 -7.33 11.86
C ILE A 8 -19.83 -7.07 10.39
N LEU A 9 -20.37 -5.98 9.83
CA LEU A 9 -20.15 -5.61 8.43
C LEU A 9 -18.66 -5.35 8.14
N PHE A 10 -17.96 -4.60 8.99
CA PHE A 10 -16.54 -4.35 8.85
C PHE A 10 -15.74 -5.65 8.93
N PHE A 11 -16.09 -6.56 9.85
CA PHE A 11 -15.38 -7.83 10.01
C PHE A 11 -15.55 -8.72 8.77
N ILE A 12 -16.77 -8.83 8.24
CA ILE A 12 -17.04 -9.56 7.00
C ILE A 12 -16.26 -8.93 5.84
N PHE A 13 -16.29 -7.60 5.71
CA PHE A 13 -15.54 -6.88 4.67
C PHE A 13 -14.04 -7.14 4.77
N ALA A 14 -13.46 -7.08 5.98
CA ALA A 14 -12.06 -7.36 6.21
C ALA A 14 -11.70 -8.82 5.85
N LEU A 15 -12.53 -9.80 6.21
CA LEU A 15 -12.34 -11.20 5.83
C LEU A 15 -12.34 -11.38 4.31
N VAL A 16 -13.29 -10.77 3.61
CA VAL A 16 -13.38 -10.83 2.15
C VAL A 16 -12.15 -10.18 1.50
N ALA A 17 -11.74 -9.00 1.97
CA ALA A 17 -10.55 -8.32 1.48
C ALA A 17 -9.27 -9.14 1.72
N MET A 18 -9.12 -9.75 2.90
CA MET A 18 -7.99 -10.63 3.21
C MET A 18 -7.98 -11.89 2.34
N TYR A 19 -9.15 -12.50 2.10
CA TYR A 19 -9.27 -13.68 1.25
C TYR A 19 -8.82 -13.39 -0.18
N TYR A 20 -9.33 -12.33 -0.81
CA TYR A 20 -8.90 -11.96 -2.16
C TYR A 20 -7.42 -11.55 -2.21
N SER A 21 -6.93 -10.84 -1.18
CA SER A 21 -5.50 -10.53 -1.06
C SER A 21 -4.65 -11.80 -1.02
N TYR A 22 -5.05 -12.79 -0.21
CA TYR A 22 -4.38 -14.09 -0.13
C TYR A 22 -4.36 -14.82 -1.48
N LEU A 23 -5.47 -14.85 -2.20
CA LEU A 23 -5.53 -15.48 -3.53
C LEU A 23 -4.52 -14.83 -4.50
N GLY A 24 -4.45 -13.49 -4.53
CA GLY A 24 -3.50 -12.76 -5.35
C GLY A 24 -2.04 -13.07 -4.98
N PHE A 25 -1.70 -12.99 -3.69
CA PHE A 25 -0.34 -13.32 -3.23
C PHE A 25 0.04 -14.78 -3.49
N LYS A 26 -0.90 -15.72 -3.28
CA LYS A 26 -0.69 -17.14 -3.58
C LYS A 26 -0.37 -17.36 -5.05
N GLN A 27 -1.10 -16.70 -5.96
CA GLN A 27 -0.85 -16.81 -7.39
C GLN A 27 0.56 -16.34 -7.76
N ILE A 28 0.99 -15.21 -7.21
CA ILE A 28 2.35 -14.68 -7.42
C ILE A 28 3.39 -15.66 -6.86
N ALA A 29 3.21 -16.13 -5.62
CA ALA A 29 4.14 -17.04 -4.96
C ALA A 29 4.31 -18.36 -5.74
N VAL A 30 3.20 -18.96 -6.20
CA VAL A 30 3.24 -20.17 -7.03
C VAL A 30 3.93 -19.90 -8.37
N SER A 31 3.66 -18.76 -9.00
CA SER A 31 4.28 -18.40 -10.28
C SER A 31 5.80 -18.22 -10.14
N VAL A 32 6.25 -17.54 -9.09
CA VAL A 32 7.68 -17.38 -8.78
C VAL A 32 8.32 -18.73 -8.42
N ALA A 33 7.62 -19.59 -7.68
CA ALA A 33 8.14 -20.89 -7.26
C ALA A 33 8.45 -21.83 -8.44
N ARG A 34 7.73 -21.69 -9.56
CA ARG A 34 7.95 -22.44 -10.82
C ARG A 34 9.26 -22.07 -11.54
N GLY A 35 9.93 -20.98 -11.16
CA GLY A 35 11.26 -20.67 -11.67
C GLY A 35 12.29 -21.73 -11.31
N GLN A 36 13.45 -21.74 -11.99
CA GLN A 36 14.53 -22.72 -11.76
C GLN A 36 14.96 -22.73 -10.27
N SER A 37 14.97 -23.93 -9.66
CA SER A 37 15.26 -24.10 -8.22
C SER A 37 16.75 -24.09 -7.88
N SER A 38 17.60 -24.59 -8.77
CA SER A 38 19.02 -24.82 -8.46
C SER A 38 19.96 -23.63 -8.68
N TYR A 39 19.53 -22.58 -9.40
CA TYR A 39 20.48 -21.52 -9.82
C TYR A 39 20.77 -20.49 -8.72
N TYR A 40 19.83 -20.24 -7.80
CA TYR A 40 20.01 -19.28 -6.70
C TYR A 40 19.54 -19.84 -5.37
N PRO A 41 20.37 -19.81 -4.30
CA PRO A 41 19.90 -20.13 -2.96
C PRO A 41 18.80 -19.13 -2.57
N ARG A 42 17.57 -19.64 -2.37
CA ARG A 42 16.37 -18.81 -2.15
C ARG A 42 16.27 -18.31 -0.71
N TYR A 43 16.68 -19.16 0.24
CA TYR A 43 16.54 -18.93 1.68
C TYR A 43 17.83 -18.53 2.39
N ASN A 44 18.92 -18.26 1.65
CA ASN A 44 20.12 -17.74 2.28
C ASN A 44 19.95 -16.25 2.62
N GLN A 45 20.57 -15.81 3.71
CA GLN A 45 20.66 -14.40 4.10
C GLN A 45 19.29 -13.69 4.15
N LEU A 46 18.23 -14.38 4.61
CA LEU A 46 16.85 -13.87 4.60
C LEU A 46 16.75 -12.46 5.22
N PHE A 47 17.38 -12.25 6.37
CA PHE A 47 17.37 -10.95 7.04
C PHE A 47 17.98 -9.83 6.17
N ALA A 48 19.15 -10.09 5.56
CA ALA A 48 19.81 -9.11 4.70
C ALA A 48 18.94 -8.78 3.48
N ARG A 49 18.31 -9.79 2.87
CA ARG A 49 17.42 -9.62 1.72
C ARG A 49 16.14 -8.87 2.06
N ILE A 50 15.52 -9.14 3.21
CA ILE A 50 14.35 -8.41 3.69
C ILE A 50 14.71 -6.94 3.93
N LYS A 51 15.86 -6.68 4.59
CA LYS A 51 16.35 -5.33 4.81
C LYS A 51 16.61 -4.59 3.48
N GLU A 52 17.28 -5.25 2.54
CA GLU A 52 17.53 -4.68 1.21
C GLU A 52 16.22 -4.37 0.48
N ALA A 53 15.26 -5.30 0.48
CA ALA A 53 13.95 -5.11 -0.14
C ALA A 53 13.19 -3.94 0.49
N LEU A 54 13.24 -3.80 1.83
CA LEU A 54 12.61 -2.69 2.54
C LEU A 54 13.26 -1.35 2.15
N ILE A 55 14.60 -1.26 2.21
CA ILE A 55 15.32 -0.02 1.86
C ILE A 55 15.06 0.35 0.40
N ARG A 56 15.10 -0.61 -0.52
CA ARG A 56 14.87 -0.37 -1.95
C ARG A 56 13.44 0.06 -2.22
N THR A 57 12.45 -0.54 -1.55
CA THR A 57 11.03 -0.17 -1.66
C THR A 57 10.78 1.21 -1.07
N MET A 58 11.24 1.45 0.15
CA MET A 58 11.04 2.72 0.85
C MET A 58 11.79 3.88 0.21
N SER A 59 12.95 3.66 -0.42
CA SER A 59 13.67 4.73 -1.13
C SER A 59 13.09 5.05 -2.51
N GLN A 60 12.27 4.15 -3.08
CA GLN A 60 11.76 4.23 -4.46
C GLN A 60 12.82 4.48 -5.55
N LYS A 61 14.12 4.30 -5.25
CA LYS A 61 15.24 4.70 -6.11
C LYS A 61 15.13 4.12 -7.53
N THR A 62 14.60 2.90 -7.64
CA THR A 62 14.43 2.23 -8.93
C THR A 62 13.31 2.79 -9.78
N VAL A 63 12.23 3.29 -9.16
CA VAL A 63 11.07 3.82 -9.87
C VAL A 63 11.39 5.20 -10.46
N PHE A 64 12.04 6.05 -9.64
CA PHE A 64 12.45 7.41 -10.05
C PHE A 64 13.42 7.43 -11.24
N ARG A 65 14.19 6.37 -11.46
CA ARG A 65 15.17 6.29 -12.56
C ARG A 65 14.53 6.37 -13.95
N ALA A 66 13.33 5.81 -14.14
CA ALA A 66 12.72 5.66 -15.46
C ALA A 66 11.81 6.83 -15.84
N ARG A 67 11.01 7.33 -14.89
CA ARG A 67 9.98 8.35 -15.13
C ARG A 67 9.89 9.31 -13.94
N PRO A 68 10.78 10.30 -13.81
CA PRO A 68 10.92 11.09 -12.59
C PRO A 68 9.64 11.84 -12.19
N VAL A 69 8.93 12.44 -13.16
CA VAL A 69 7.67 13.16 -12.90
C VAL A 69 6.58 12.22 -12.39
N ALA A 70 6.33 11.11 -13.11
CA ALA A 70 5.34 10.14 -12.68
C ALA A 70 5.71 9.49 -11.33
N SER A 71 7.00 9.29 -11.07
CA SER A 71 7.49 8.73 -9.80
C SER A 71 7.33 9.71 -8.64
N PHE A 72 7.49 11.02 -8.88
CA PHE A 72 7.22 12.04 -7.89
C PHE A 72 5.77 11.99 -7.41
N PHE A 73 4.79 11.98 -8.32
CA PHE A 73 3.38 11.81 -7.95
C PHE A 73 3.05 10.42 -7.42
N HIS A 74 3.72 9.36 -7.88
CA HIS A 74 3.60 8.03 -7.30
C HIS A 74 4.06 8.02 -5.83
N SER A 75 5.08 8.80 -5.49
CA SER A 75 5.60 8.84 -4.13
C SER A 75 4.55 9.33 -3.12
N PHE A 76 3.70 10.27 -3.52
CA PHE A 76 2.56 10.74 -2.72
C PHE A 76 1.60 9.60 -2.41
N VAL A 77 1.23 8.84 -3.44
CA VAL A 77 0.34 7.68 -3.33
C VAL A 77 0.98 6.60 -2.46
N PHE A 78 2.23 6.23 -2.72
CA PHE A 78 2.93 5.17 -2.00
C PHE A 78 3.12 5.50 -0.52
N TYR A 79 3.70 6.65 -0.18
CA TYR A 79 3.96 7.00 1.22
C TYR A 79 2.66 7.27 1.96
N GLY A 80 1.68 7.88 1.28
CA GLY A 80 0.34 8.04 1.82
C GLY A 80 -0.29 6.70 2.17
N PHE A 81 -0.39 5.76 1.23
CA PHE A 81 -0.98 4.45 1.53
C PHE A 81 -0.16 3.65 2.55
N THR A 82 1.18 3.76 2.56
CA THR A 82 2.03 3.13 3.56
C THR A 82 1.75 3.67 4.96
N PHE A 83 1.61 4.99 5.11
CA PHE A 83 1.22 5.61 6.37
C PHE A 83 -0.22 5.24 6.74
N TYR A 84 -1.11 5.14 5.77
CA TYR A 84 -2.51 4.75 6.00
C TYR A 84 -2.68 3.29 6.43
N LEU A 85 -1.70 2.40 6.20
CA LEU A 85 -1.71 1.09 6.85
C LEU A 85 -1.72 1.23 8.37
N LEU A 86 -0.91 2.14 8.90
CA LEU A 86 -0.90 2.46 10.33
C LEU A 86 -2.20 3.15 10.75
N VAL A 87 -2.67 4.13 9.97
CA VAL A 87 -3.89 4.88 10.27
C VAL A 87 -5.10 3.95 10.35
N ASN A 88 -5.30 3.14 9.33
CA ASN A 88 -6.41 2.19 9.26
C ASN A 88 -6.33 1.14 10.37
N ALA A 89 -5.13 0.70 10.77
CA ALA A 89 -4.98 -0.20 11.91
C ALA A 89 -5.45 0.46 13.22
N PHE A 90 -5.03 1.71 13.48
CA PHE A 90 -5.49 2.45 14.65
C PHE A 90 -7.00 2.73 14.61
N ASP A 91 -7.54 3.08 13.45
CA ASP A 91 -8.96 3.36 13.30
C ASP A 91 -9.82 2.09 13.44
N ALA A 92 -9.34 0.95 12.93
CA ALA A 92 -9.95 -0.34 13.20
C ALA A 92 -9.94 -0.66 14.71
N LEU A 93 -8.80 -0.51 15.39
CA LEU A 93 -8.71 -0.70 16.84
C LEU A 93 -9.70 0.21 17.59
N LYS A 94 -9.77 1.50 17.25
CA LYS A 94 -10.75 2.44 17.82
C LYS A 94 -12.20 2.07 17.50
N GLY A 95 -12.43 1.46 16.35
CA GLY A 95 -13.75 0.98 15.93
C GLY A 95 -14.25 -0.19 16.79
N TYR A 96 -13.35 -1.11 17.17
CA TYR A 96 -13.68 -2.34 17.89
C TYR A 96 -13.57 -2.21 19.43
N LEU A 97 -12.56 -1.51 19.94
CA LEU A 97 -12.27 -1.42 21.37
C LEU A 97 -13.20 -0.44 22.09
N PRO A 98 -13.65 -0.74 23.33
CA PRO A 98 -14.44 0.16 24.18
C PRO A 98 -13.83 1.55 24.35
N ALA A 99 -14.63 2.62 24.29
CA ALA A 99 -14.14 3.99 24.50
C ALA A 99 -13.47 4.16 25.88
N ALA A 100 -13.97 3.48 26.91
CA ALA A 100 -13.38 3.50 28.25
C ALA A 100 -11.92 3.02 28.26
N TRP A 101 -11.54 2.09 27.38
CA TRP A 101 -10.16 1.58 27.29
C TRP A 101 -9.24 2.58 26.59
N LEU A 102 -9.79 3.44 25.74
CA LEU A 102 -9.06 4.44 24.97
C LEU A 102 -9.08 5.81 25.64
N ALA A 103 -9.97 6.05 26.61
CA ALA A 103 -10.17 7.33 27.26
C ALA A 103 -8.89 7.89 27.91
N ASN A 104 -8.01 7.02 28.39
CA ASN A 104 -6.75 7.39 29.02
C ASN A 104 -5.55 7.38 28.04
N VAL A 105 -5.77 7.05 26.78
CA VAL A 105 -4.72 7.01 25.75
C VAL A 105 -4.54 8.42 25.18
N ASN A 106 -3.70 9.22 25.83
CA ASN A 106 -3.27 10.52 25.32
C ASN A 106 -1.82 10.45 24.82
N LEU A 107 -1.65 10.49 23.51
CA LEU A 107 -0.34 10.51 22.86
C LEU A 107 0.29 11.92 22.77
N GLY A 108 -0.39 12.95 23.29
CA GLY A 108 0.09 14.34 23.30
C GLY A 108 0.53 14.82 21.92
N ILE A 109 1.75 15.35 21.85
CA ILE A 109 2.37 15.86 20.62
C ILE A 109 2.45 14.79 19.54
N ILE A 110 2.76 13.53 19.90
CA ILE A 110 2.86 12.42 18.94
C ILE A 110 1.51 12.18 18.26
N GLY A 111 0.42 12.21 19.03
CA GLY A 111 -0.94 12.10 18.49
C GLY A 111 -1.32 13.27 17.58
N GLY A 112 -0.86 14.49 17.90
CA GLY A 112 -1.01 15.66 17.06
C GLY A 112 -0.29 15.53 15.72
N LEU A 113 0.99 15.16 15.75
CA LEU A 113 1.79 14.92 14.55
C LEU A 113 1.19 13.80 13.69
N TYR A 114 0.77 12.70 14.30
CA TYR A 114 0.10 11.60 13.60
C TYR A 114 -1.12 12.09 12.81
N ARG A 115 -1.99 12.91 13.42
CA ARG A 115 -3.17 13.46 12.73
C ARG A 115 -2.78 14.42 11.61
N LEU A 116 -1.82 15.32 11.87
CA LEU A 116 -1.32 16.24 10.86
C LEU A 116 -0.74 15.51 9.64
N PHE A 117 0.06 14.47 9.86
CA PHE A 117 0.59 13.65 8.79
C PHE A 117 -0.51 12.88 8.07
N ALA A 118 -1.53 12.38 8.79
CA ALA A 118 -2.68 11.73 8.16
C ALA A 118 -3.36 12.68 7.17
N ASP A 119 -3.68 13.90 7.61
CA ASP A 119 -4.34 14.93 6.79
C ASP A 119 -3.47 15.34 5.58
N LEU A 120 -2.18 15.57 5.81
CA LEU A 120 -1.23 15.92 4.75
C LEU A 120 -1.12 14.81 3.70
N PHE A 121 -0.99 13.56 4.14
CA PHE A 121 -0.93 12.42 3.23
C PHE A 121 -2.27 12.19 2.52
N SER A 122 -3.43 12.50 3.12
CA SER A 122 -4.71 12.46 2.41
C SER A 122 -4.68 13.37 1.19
N VAL A 123 -4.23 14.62 1.39
CA VAL A 123 -4.14 15.63 0.32
C VAL A 123 -3.15 15.16 -0.75
N PHE A 124 -1.98 14.65 -0.36
CA PHE A 124 -1.00 14.11 -1.30
C PHE A 124 -1.54 12.94 -2.13
N ILE A 125 -2.26 12.00 -1.51
CA ILE A 125 -2.90 10.89 -2.23
C ILE A 125 -3.87 11.43 -3.27
N ILE A 126 -4.74 12.38 -2.90
CA ILE A 126 -5.71 12.97 -3.83
C ILE A 126 -4.99 13.63 -5.01
N ILE A 127 -3.95 14.43 -4.76
CA ILE A 127 -3.14 15.07 -5.81
C ILE A 127 -2.50 14.02 -6.72
N GLY A 128 -1.89 12.98 -6.14
CA GLY A 128 -1.23 11.91 -6.90
C GLY A 128 -2.22 11.13 -7.77
N VAL A 129 -3.36 10.73 -7.20
CA VAL A 129 -4.44 10.04 -7.93
C VAL A 129 -4.99 10.93 -9.04
N ALA A 130 -5.27 12.22 -8.77
CA ALA A 130 -5.74 13.16 -9.78
C ALA A 130 -4.75 13.28 -10.95
N PHE A 131 -3.45 13.39 -10.67
CA PHE A 131 -2.40 13.37 -11.70
C PHE A 131 -2.46 12.09 -12.55
N PHE A 132 -2.58 10.91 -11.93
CA PHE A 132 -2.62 9.65 -12.67
C PHE A 132 -3.91 9.46 -13.48
N LEU A 133 -5.05 9.91 -12.96
CA LEU A 133 -6.31 9.92 -13.69
C LEU A 133 -6.23 10.84 -14.90
N TYR A 134 -5.72 12.06 -14.74
CA TYR A 134 -5.47 12.99 -15.84
C TYR A 134 -4.54 12.38 -16.88
N ARG A 135 -3.39 11.84 -16.44
CA ARG A 135 -2.38 11.22 -17.30
C ARG A 135 -2.95 10.05 -18.11
N ARG A 136 -3.84 9.27 -17.52
CA ARG A 136 -4.45 8.10 -18.15
C ARG A 136 -5.57 8.47 -19.12
N PHE A 137 -6.53 9.29 -18.69
CA PHE A 137 -7.79 9.47 -19.42
C PHE A 137 -7.80 10.73 -20.30
N ILE A 138 -7.10 11.78 -19.89
CA ILE A 138 -7.09 13.06 -20.61
C ILE A 138 -5.84 13.15 -21.48
N ALA A 139 -4.65 13.07 -20.87
CA ALA A 139 -3.39 13.15 -21.62
C ALA A 139 -3.10 11.91 -22.48
N LYS A 140 -3.75 10.77 -22.16
CA LYS A 140 -3.62 9.49 -22.87
C LYS A 140 -2.16 9.15 -23.18
N ASP A 141 -1.32 9.12 -22.14
CA ASP A 141 0.11 8.92 -22.29
C ASP A 141 0.42 7.60 -23.03
N LYS A 142 1.08 7.69 -24.20
CA LYS A 142 1.48 6.55 -25.05
C LYS A 142 2.24 5.47 -24.30
N ALA A 143 2.95 5.85 -23.23
CA ALA A 143 3.69 4.92 -22.40
C ALA A 143 2.80 4.03 -21.50
N LEU A 144 1.47 4.16 -21.62
CA LEU A 144 0.43 3.30 -21.03
C LEU A 144 -0.26 2.42 -22.08
N GLU A 145 0.06 2.56 -23.37
CA GLU A 145 -0.45 1.69 -24.43
C GLU A 145 0.25 0.33 -24.38
N GLN A 146 -0.49 -0.71 -24.77
CA GLN A 146 0.08 -2.05 -24.92
C GLN A 146 1.11 -2.04 -26.05
N ASN A 147 2.25 -2.68 -25.82
CA ASN A 147 3.24 -2.85 -26.88
C ASN A 147 2.59 -3.72 -28.00
N PRO A 148 2.63 -3.31 -29.27
CA PRO A 148 2.05 -4.08 -30.37
C PRO A 148 2.59 -5.51 -30.49
N LYS A 149 3.80 -5.75 -29.96
CA LYS A 149 4.46 -7.07 -29.96
C LYS A 149 4.02 -7.96 -28.79
N THR A 150 3.25 -7.45 -27.84
CA THR A 150 2.70 -8.26 -26.74
C THR A 150 1.48 -9.00 -27.26
N LEU A 151 1.53 -10.34 -27.27
CA LEU A 151 0.35 -11.17 -27.52
C LEU A 151 -0.67 -10.90 -26.42
N LEU A 152 -1.84 -10.38 -26.79
CA LEU A 152 -2.91 -10.05 -25.84
C LEU A 152 -3.87 -11.23 -25.59
N HIS A 153 -3.70 -12.34 -26.29
CA HIS A 153 -4.44 -13.60 -26.19
C HIS A 153 -3.77 -14.64 -27.09
#